data_AF-G5LVD1-F1
#
_entry.id   AF-G5LVD1-F1
#
_cell.length_a   1.000
_cell.length_b   1.000
_cell.length_c   1.000
_cell.angle_alpha   90.00
_cell.angle_beta   90.00
_cell.angle_gamma   90.00
#
_symmetry.space_group_name_H-M   'P 1'
#
loop_
_entity.id
_entity.type
_entity.pdbx_description
1 polymer ?
#
loop_
_entity_poly.entity_id
_entity_poly.type
_entity_poly.pdbx_seq_one_letter_code
_entity_poly.pdbx_strand_id
1 'polypeptide(L)'
;MDQNTTDIAANTTNITQNSTAIENLNTSVSDINTSITGLTDNALLWDEDIGAFSANHGGSTSKITNVAAGALSEDSTDAVNGSQLYETNQKVDQNTS
;
A
#
# COMPACT_ATOMS: atom_id res chain seq x y z
N MET A 1 30.95 -50.56 -6.77
CA MET A 1 29.55 -50.37 -7.24
C MET A 1 28.72 -49.70 -6.15
N ASP A 2 28.97 -50.03 -4.89
CA ASP A 2 28.19 -49.56 -3.73
C ASP A 2 28.22 -48.04 -3.49
N GLN A 3 29.39 -47.39 -3.61
CA GLN A 3 29.50 -45.94 -3.41
C GLN A 3 28.68 -45.14 -4.43
N ASN A 4 28.78 -45.48 -5.73
CA ASN A 4 28.04 -44.78 -6.77
C ASN A 4 26.52 -44.91 -6.56
N THR A 5 26.04 -46.07 -6.11
CA THR A 5 24.62 -46.26 -5.78
C THR A 5 24.19 -45.37 -4.62
N THR A 6 25.01 -45.26 -3.57
CA THR A 6 24.75 -44.37 -2.43
C THR A 6 24.74 -42.91 -2.85
N ASP A 7 25.71 -42.46 -3.66
CA ASP A 7 25.81 -41.08 -4.13
C ASP A 7 24.62 -40.71 -5.03
N ILE A 8 24.18 -41.63 -5.89
CA ILE A 8 22.99 -41.44 -6.73
C ILE A 8 21.73 -41.31 -5.86
N ALA A 9 21.58 -42.14 -4.83
CA ALA A 9 20.46 -42.04 -3.90
C ALA A 9 20.45 -40.69 -3.16
N ALA A 10 21.62 -40.26 -2.65
CA ALA A 10 21.76 -38.95 -2.00
C ALA A 10 21.44 -37.79 -2.95
N ASN A 11 21.94 -37.84 -4.18
CA ASN A 11 21.63 -36.84 -5.21
C ASN A 11 20.14 -36.82 -5.54
N THR A 12 19.48 -37.98 -5.57
CA THR A 12 18.03 -38.07 -5.79
C THR A 12 17.25 -37.38 -4.67
N THR A 13 17.66 -37.58 -3.40
CA THR A 13 17.08 -36.87 -2.25
C THR A 13 17.31 -35.36 -2.35
N ASN A 14 18.54 -34.91 -2.63
CA ASN A 14 18.86 -33.49 -2.76
C ASN A 14 18.06 -32.83 -3.90
N ILE A 15 17.92 -33.50 -5.05
CA ILE A 15 17.11 -33.01 -6.17
C ILE A 15 15.65 -32.86 -5.75
N THR A 16 15.10 -33.84 -5.03
CA THR A 16 13.72 -33.78 -4.52
C THR A 16 13.53 -32.59 -3.58
N GLN A 17 14.45 -32.41 -2.63
CA GLN A 17 14.42 -31.28 -1.68
C GLN A 17 14.54 -29.93 -2.40
N ASN A 18 15.44 -29.83 -3.38
CA ASN A 18 15.59 -28.64 -4.20
C ASN A 18 14.32 -28.35 -5.01
N SER A 19 13.65 -29.39 -5.55
CA SER A 19 12.37 -29.24 -6.25
C SER A 19 11.30 -28.64 -5.33
N THR A 20 11.14 -29.18 -4.12
CA THR A 20 10.21 -28.65 -3.12
C THR A 20 10.56 -27.22 -2.69
N ALA A 21 11.85 -26.92 -2.50
CA ALA A 21 12.28 -25.57 -2.17
C ALA A 21 11.95 -24.57 -3.29
N ILE A 22 12.12 -24.96 -4.55
CA ILE A 22 11.76 -24.15 -5.72
C ILE A 22 10.25 -23.93 -5.79
N GLU A 23 9.43 -24.96 -5.54
CA GLU A 23 7.98 -24.82 -5.48
C GLU A 23 7.55 -23.82 -4.40
N ASN A 24 8.12 -23.91 -3.20
CA ASN A 24 7.84 -22.97 -2.11
C ASN A 24 8.26 -21.53 -2.44
N LEU A 25 9.40 -21.36 -3.13
CA LEU A 25 9.85 -20.05 -3.59
C LEU A 25 8.89 -19.47 -4.64
N ASN A 26 8.38 -20.30 -5.56
CA ASN A 26 7.40 -19.87 -6.54
C ASN A 26 6.09 -19.40 -5.88
N THR A 27 5.59 -20.13 -4.88
CA THR A 27 4.44 -19.70 -4.09
C THR A 27 4.69 -18.36 -3.40
N SER A 28 5.84 -18.22 -2.74
CA SER A 28 6.20 -16.98 -2.04
C SER A 28 6.27 -15.78 -2.99
N VAL A 29 6.84 -15.95 -4.18
CA VAL A 29 6.88 -14.90 -5.22
C VAL A 29 5.49 -14.54 -5.70
N SER A 30 4.61 -15.53 -5.87
CA SER A 30 3.21 -15.29 -6.24
C SER A 30 2.49 -14.44 -5.17
N ASP A 31 2.64 -14.79 -3.90
CA ASP A 31 2.01 -14.08 -2.78
C ASP A 31 2.53 -12.64 -2.65
N ILE A 32 3.84 -12.45 -2.87
CA ILE A 32 4.46 -11.12 -2.92
C ILE A 32 3.86 -10.30 -4.06
N ASN A 33 3.72 -10.86 -5.26
CA ASN A 33 3.13 -10.14 -6.39
C ASN A 33 1.67 -9.75 -6.10
N THR A 34 0.86 -10.65 -5.53
CA THR A 34 -0.50 -10.32 -5.12
C THR A 34 -0.53 -9.19 -4.09
N SER A 35 0.38 -9.21 -3.12
CA SER A 35 0.50 -8.16 -2.11
C SER A 35 0.91 -6.81 -2.72
N ILE A 36 1.86 -6.81 -3.67
CA ILE A 36 2.29 -5.62 -4.39
C ILE A 36 1.12 -5.03 -5.18
N THR A 37 0.40 -5.83 -5.95
CA THR A 37 -0.80 -5.37 -6.68
C THR A 37 -1.84 -4.79 -5.71
N GLY A 38 -2.06 -5.45 -4.57
CA GLY A 38 -2.96 -4.94 -3.54
C GLY A 38 -2.54 -3.57 -2.98
N LEU A 39 -1.24 -3.34 -2.79
CA LEU A 39 -0.71 -2.04 -2.37
C LEU A 39 -0.87 -0.99 -3.47
N THR A 40 -0.58 -1.33 -4.73
CA THR A 40 -0.71 -0.39 -5.84
C THR A 40 -2.15 0.01 -6.14
N ASP A 41 -3.11 -0.88 -5.88
CA ASP A 41 -4.52 -0.60 -6.15
C ASP A 41 -5.20 0.22 -5.03
N ASN A 42 -4.69 0.17 -3.79
CA ASN A 42 -5.40 0.68 -2.61
C ASN A 42 -4.69 1.81 -1.86
N ALA A 43 -3.43 2.13 -2.18
CA ALA A 43 -2.72 3.23 -1.54
C ALA A 43 -3.07 4.60 -2.14
N LEU A 44 -2.89 5.68 -1.36
CA LEU A 44 -2.79 7.04 -1.90
C LEU A 44 -1.45 7.18 -2.61
N LEU A 45 -1.45 7.03 -3.93
CA LEU A 45 -0.24 7.05 -4.75
C LEU A 45 -0.01 8.43 -5.37
N TRP A 46 1.27 8.72 -5.62
CA TRP A 46 1.66 9.87 -6.43
C TRP A 46 1.24 9.64 -7.88
N ASP A 47 0.58 10.65 -8.44
CA ASP A 47 0.16 10.71 -9.83
C ASP A 47 1.00 11.78 -10.54
N GLU A 48 1.89 11.33 -11.42
CA GLU A 48 2.86 12.18 -12.12
C GLU A 48 2.20 13.14 -13.11
N ASP A 49 1.04 12.77 -13.68
CA ASP A 49 0.35 13.61 -14.67
C ASP A 49 -0.25 14.86 -14.03
N ILE A 50 -0.65 14.76 -12.75
CA ILE A 50 -1.17 15.88 -11.97
C ILE A 50 -0.14 16.47 -10.99
N GLY A 51 1.01 15.83 -10.80
CA GLY A 51 2.06 16.26 -9.87
C GLY A 51 1.59 16.32 -8.42
N ALA A 52 0.77 15.34 -7.98
CA ALA A 52 0.21 15.29 -6.64
C ALA A 52 -0.15 13.85 -6.20
N PHE A 53 -0.40 13.64 -4.91
CA PHE A 53 -1.06 12.41 -4.45
C PHE A 53 -2.52 12.39 -4.90
N SER A 54 -2.95 11.30 -5.54
CA SER A 54 -4.32 11.14 -6.04
C SER A 54 -5.18 10.39 -5.04
N ALA A 55 -6.28 11.01 -4.62
CA ALA A 55 -7.35 10.35 -3.88
C ALA A 55 -8.36 9.63 -4.81
N ASN A 56 -8.01 9.39 -6.07
CA ASN A 56 -8.81 8.56 -6.95
C ASN A 56 -8.70 7.10 -6.49
N HIS A 57 -9.83 6.45 -6.23
CA HIS A 57 -9.88 5.01 -5.97
C HIS A 57 -11.00 4.41 -6.82
N GLY A 58 -10.68 3.36 -7.59
CA GLY A 58 -11.64 2.73 -8.50
C GLY A 58 -12.19 3.64 -9.61
N GLY A 59 -11.47 4.70 -9.99
CA GLY A 59 -11.87 5.64 -11.04
C GLY A 59 -12.72 6.82 -10.56
N SER A 60 -12.88 6.99 -9.25
CA SER A 60 -13.67 8.08 -8.66
C SER A 60 -12.89 8.84 -7.60
N THR A 61 -13.16 10.15 -7.47
CA THR A 61 -12.64 10.95 -6.36
C THR A 61 -13.18 10.42 -5.03
N SER A 62 -12.28 10.10 -4.10
CA SER A 62 -12.64 9.50 -2.82
C SER A 62 -12.38 10.44 -1.64
N LYS A 63 -13.08 10.21 -0.53
CA LYS A 63 -12.89 10.96 0.71
C LYS A 63 -11.62 10.50 1.43
N ILE A 64 -10.88 11.45 1.99
CA ILE A 64 -9.87 11.20 3.02
C ILE A 64 -10.51 11.54 4.37
N THR A 65 -10.65 10.55 5.25
CA THR A 65 -11.29 10.70 6.57
C THR A 65 -10.31 10.35 7.69
N ASN A 66 -10.75 10.52 8.95
CA ASN A 66 -9.91 10.40 10.15
C ASN A 66 -8.71 11.35 10.12
N VAL A 67 -8.88 12.50 9.46
CA VAL A 67 -7.92 13.59 9.44
C VAL A 67 -8.09 14.37 10.75
N ALA A 68 -7.07 14.35 11.60
CA ALA A 68 -7.01 15.18 12.79
C ALA A 68 -7.08 16.68 12.40
N ALA A 69 -7.51 17.55 13.31
CA ALA A 69 -7.54 18.98 13.01
C ALA A 69 -6.11 19.50 12.81
N GLY A 70 -5.85 20.11 11.66
CA GLY A 70 -4.55 20.68 11.32
C GLY A 70 -4.27 21.98 12.08
N ALA A 71 -3.00 22.33 12.28
CA ALA A 71 -2.64 23.61 12.86
C ALA A 71 -3.10 24.77 11.97
N LEU A 72 -3.67 25.82 12.59
CA LEU A 72 -4.10 27.04 11.89
C LEU A 72 -3.10 28.17 12.17
N SER A 73 -2.04 28.21 11.37
CA SER A 73 -0.98 29.23 11.41
C SER A 73 -0.50 29.55 9.99
N GLU A 74 0.19 30.68 9.81
CA GLU A 74 0.66 31.15 8.50
C GLU A 74 1.55 30.14 7.77
N ASP A 75 2.42 29.44 8.51
CA ASP A 75 3.37 28.48 7.93
C ASP A 75 2.88 27.02 7.94
N SER A 76 1.60 26.76 8.27
CA SER A 76 1.10 25.39 8.40
C SER A 76 0.98 24.68 7.04
N THR A 77 1.44 23.43 6.98
CA THR A 77 1.24 22.52 5.84
C THR A 77 0.31 21.35 6.18
N ASP A 78 -0.38 21.41 7.32
CA ASP A 78 -1.30 20.36 7.74
C ASP A 78 -2.58 20.39 6.90
N ALA A 79 -3.12 19.21 6.59
CA ALA A 79 -4.47 19.12 6.05
C ALA A 79 -5.48 19.58 7.11
N VAL A 80 -6.45 20.41 6.70
CA VAL A 80 -7.58 20.79 7.55
C VAL A 80 -8.75 19.84 7.33
N ASN A 81 -9.54 19.58 8.37
CA ASN A 81 -10.71 18.72 8.28
C ASN A 81 -12.03 19.51 8.25
N GLY A 82 -13.14 18.79 8.03
CA GLY A 82 -14.46 19.42 7.90
C GLY A 82 -14.96 20.17 9.14
N SER A 83 -14.51 19.79 10.35
CA SER A 83 -14.93 20.50 11.58
C SER A 83 -14.36 21.92 11.65
N GLN A 84 -13.12 22.11 11.20
CA GLN A 84 -12.46 23.42 11.19
C GLN A 84 -13.12 24.38 10.18
N LEU A 85 -13.46 23.86 8.98
CA LEU A 85 -14.19 24.63 7.98
C LEU A 85 -15.61 24.98 8.48
N TYR A 86 -16.28 24.04 9.14
CA TYR A 86 -17.60 24.27 9.73
C TYR A 86 -17.58 25.39 10.78
N GLU A 87 -16.64 25.37 11.74
CA GLU A 87 -16.50 26.45 12.74
C GLU A 87 -16.26 27.82 12.10
N THR A 88 -15.50 27.85 11.01
CA THR A 88 -15.26 29.09 10.25
C THR A 88 -16.55 29.60 9.63
N ASN A 89 -17.33 28.74 8.97
CA ASN A 89 -18.60 29.12 8.35
C ASN A 89 -19.61 29.65 9.37
N GLN A 90 -19.69 29.03 10.56
CA GLN A 90 -20.57 29.51 11.64
C GLN A 90 -20.24 30.95 12.06
N LYS A 91 -18.96 31.33 12.10
CA LYS A 91 -18.53 32.70 12.43
C LYS A 91 -18.85 33.68 11.29
N VAL A 92 -18.74 33.25 10.04
CA VAL A 92 -19.10 34.07 8.87
C VAL A 92 -20.59 34.40 8.91
N ASP A 93 -21.44 33.38 9.06
CA ASP A 93 -22.90 33.55 9.09
C ASP A 93 -23.34 34.52 10.21
N GLN A 94 -22.71 34.43 11.38
CA GLN A 94 -22.95 35.34 12.52
C GLN A 94 -22.61 36.80 12.20
N ASN A 95 -21.58 37.05 11.39
CA ASN A 95 -21.15 38.40 11.04
C ASN A 95 -21.96 39.02 9.89
N THR A 96 -22.64 38.19 9.10
CA THR A 96 -23.43 38.62 7.93
C THR A 96 -24.92 38.66 8.17
N SER A 97 -25.37 38.34 9.39
CA SER A 97 -26.77 38.41 9.84
C SER A 97 -27.09 39.78 10.45
#